data_AF-K9KC97-F1
#
_entry.id   AF-K9KC97-F1
#
_cell.length_a   1.000
_cell.length_b   1.000
_cell.length_c   1.000
_cell.angle_alpha   90.00
_cell.angle_beta   90.00
_cell.angle_gamma   90.00
#
_symmetry.space_group_name_H-M   'P 1'
#
loop_
_entity.id
_entity.type
_entity.pdbx_description
1 polymer ?
#
loop_
_entity_poly.entity_id
_entity_poly.type
_entity_poly.pdbx_seq_one_letter_code
_entity_poly.pdbx_strand_id
1 'polypeptide(L)'
;VSRHFEDTSYGYKDFSRHGMHVPTFRVQDYCWEDHGYSLVNRLYPDVGQLIDEKFHIAYNLTYNTMAMHKDVDTSMLRRAIWNYIHCMFGIRYDDYDYGEINQLLDRSFKVYIKTVVCTPEKVTKRMYDSFWRQFKHSEKVHVNLLLIEARMQAELLYALRAITRYMT
;
A
#
# COMPACT_ATOMS: atom_id res chain seq x y z
N VAL A 1 20.34 -17.44 -2.50
CA VAL A 1 19.31 -16.68 -1.74
C VAL A 1 18.57 -17.57 -0.74
N SER A 2 18.07 -18.75 -1.15
CA SER A 2 17.32 -19.69 -0.28
C SER A 2 17.95 -20.03 1.08
N ARG A 3 19.28 -20.13 1.17
CA ARG A 3 20.01 -20.39 2.43
C ARG A 3 19.85 -19.33 3.53
N HIS A 4 19.22 -18.20 3.23
CA HIS A 4 18.99 -17.10 4.18
C HIS A 4 17.55 -17.07 4.73
N PHE A 5 16.70 -18.06 4.38
CA PHE A 5 15.29 -18.10 4.76
C PHE A 5 14.95 -19.44 5.43
N GLU A 6 14.15 -19.40 6.49
CA GLU A 6 13.69 -20.59 7.21
C GLU A 6 12.61 -21.36 6.43
N ASP A 7 11.64 -20.64 5.85
CA ASP A 7 10.58 -21.21 5.02
C ASP A 7 10.52 -20.49 3.66
N THR A 8 11.05 -21.13 2.62
CA THR A 8 11.04 -20.58 1.25
C THR A 8 9.66 -20.67 0.57
N SER A 9 8.70 -21.37 1.19
CA SER A 9 7.32 -21.47 0.68
C SER A 9 6.38 -20.41 1.27
N TYR A 10 6.82 -19.71 2.32
CA TYR A 10 6.06 -18.64 2.95
C TYR A 10 5.82 -17.50 1.95
N GLY A 11 4.56 -17.05 1.86
CA GLY A 11 4.17 -16.00 0.94
C GLY A 11 2.81 -15.40 1.28
N TYR A 12 2.43 -14.38 0.51
CA TYR A 12 1.17 -13.67 0.71
C TYR A 12 -0.06 -14.61 0.66
N LYS A 13 -0.94 -14.46 1.64
CA LYS A 13 -2.26 -15.12 1.70
C LYS A 13 -3.34 -14.09 1.41
N ASP A 14 -4.30 -14.47 0.56
CA ASP A 14 -5.29 -13.51 0.06
C ASP A 14 -6.36 -13.18 1.10
N PHE A 15 -6.40 -11.91 1.56
CA PHE A 15 -7.37 -11.42 2.54
C PHE A 15 -8.74 -11.08 1.93
N SER A 16 -8.88 -11.14 0.61
CA SER A 16 -10.11 -10.80 -0.13
C SER A 16 -10.88 -12.00 -0.70
N ARG A 17 -10.70 -13.21 -0.14
CA ARG A 17 -11.42 -14.39 -0.63
C ARG A 17 -12.92 -14.29 -0.34
N HIS A 18 -13.73 -14.28 -1.41
CA HIS A 18 -15.19 -14.33 -1.31
C HIS A 18 -15.60 -15.51 -0.41
N GLY A 19 -16.42 -15.23 0.61
CA GLY A 19 -16.99 -16.25 1.51
C GLY A 19 -16.16 -16.61 2.74
N MET A 20 -14.98 -16.01 2.96
CA MET A 20 -14.19 -16.21 4.18
C MET A 20 -14.31 -15.00 5.11
N HIS A 21 -14.65 -15.23 6.38
CA HIS A 21 -14.57 -14.20 7.42
C HIS A 21 -13.09 -13.95 7.75
N VAL A 22 -12.45 -13.06 7.00
CA VAL A 22 -11.07 -12.65 7.27
C VAL A 22 -11.12 -11.57 8.36
N PRO A 23 -10.35 -11.71 9.46
CA PRO A 23 -10.27 -10.69 10.50
C PRO A 23 -9.91 -9.34 9.87
N THR A 24 -10.84 -8.39 9.94
CA THR A 24 -10.64 -7.04 9.40
C THR A 24 -9.88 -6.23 10.44
N PHE A 25 -8.77 -5.60 10.03
CA PHE A 25 -8.11 -4.57 10.81
C PHE A 25 -8.75 -3.22 10.44
N ARG A 26 -9.55 -2.66 11.35
CA ARG A 26 -10.06 -1.29 11.18
C ARG A 26 -8.97 -0.29 11.50
N VAL A 27 -8.75 0.67 10.61
CA VAL A 27 -7.74 1.73 10.80
C VAL A 27 -7.99 2.52 12.08
N GLN A 28 -9.27 2.71 12.45
CA GLN A 28 -9.69 3.38 13.67
C GLN A 28 -9.20 2.70 14.95
N ASP A 29 -8.95 1.38 14.90
CA ASP A 29 -8.45 0.65 16.08
C ASP A 29 -6.95 0.90 16.31
N TYR A 30 -6.19 1.18 15.25
CA TYR A 30 -4.74 1.40 15.29
C TYR A 30 -4.25 1.98 13.95
N CYS A 31 -4.09 3.30 13.85
CA CYS A 31 -3.56 3.98 12.67
C CYS A 31 -2.11 4.45 12.87
N TRP A 32 -1.47 4.92 11.79
CA TRP A 32 -0.11 5.42 11.86
C TRP A 32 -0.05 6.73 12.66
N GLU A 33 -0.98 7.63 12.38
CA GLU A 33 -1.03 9.00 12.87
C GLU A 33 -1.21 9.04 14.40
N ASP A 34 -2.15 8.27 14.94
CA ASP A 34 -2.48 8.32 16.37
C ASP A 34 -1.62 7.35 17.20
N HIS A 35 -1.15 6.23 16.61
CA HIS A 35 -0.52 5.15 17.37
C HIS A 35 0.87 4.79 16.86
N GLY A 36 0.97 4.43 15.57
CA GLY A 36 2.20 3.90 14.97
C GLY A 36 3.40 4.83 15.11
N TYR A 37 3.23 6.09 14.70
CA TYR A 37 4.25 7.13 14.78
C TYR A 37 4.75 7.33 16.21
N SER A 38 3.83 7.54 17.15
CA SER A 38 4.14 7.75 18.57
C SER A 38 4.96 6.60 19.16
N LEU A 39 4.60 5.34 18.82
CA LEU A 39 5.34 4.18 19.29
C LEU A 39 6.75 4.11 18.69
N VAL A 40 6.88 4.30 17.37
CA VAL A 40 8.19 4.29 16.70
C VAL A 40 9.07 5.42 17.25
N ASN A 41 8.54 6.63 17.36
CA ASN A 41 9.30 7.78 17.85
C ASN A 41 9.76 7.59 19.31
N ARG A 42 8.99 6.87 20.13
CA ARG A 42 9.41 6.53 21.50
C ARG A 42 10.52 5.48 21.55
N LEU A 43 10.49 4.49 20.66
CA LEU A 43 11.44 3.37 20.65
C LEU A 43 12.70 3.67 19.82
N TYR A 44 12.56 4.47 18.76
CA TYR A 44 13.63 4.84 17.84
C TYR A 44 13.39 6.25 17.24
N PRO A 45 13.66 7.32 18.02
CA PRO A 45 13.28 8.69 17.68
C PRO A 45 13.75 9.17 16.30
N ASP A 46 15.03 8.94 15.99
CA ASP A 46 15.66 9.44 14.75
C ASP A 46 15.03 8.86 13.47
N VAL A 47 14.35 7.72 13.57
CA VAL A 47 13.72 7.04 12.43
C VAL A 47 12.23 7.30 12.36
N GLY A 48 11.56 7.57 13.48
CA GLY A 48 10.12 7.87 13.50
C GLY A 48 9.75 9.02 12.57
N GLN A 49 10.48 10.13 12.66
CA GLN A 49 10.27 11.30 11.80
C GLN A 49 10.56 10.98 10.32
N LEU A 50 11.65 10.28 10.02
CA LEU A 50 12.01 9.94 8.63
C LEU A 50 10.96 9.04 7.95
N ILE A 51 10.38 8.09 8.68
CA ILE A 51 9.31 7.23 8.16
C ILE A 51 8.03 8.04 7.94
N ASP A 52 7.68 8.91 8.88
CA ASP A 52 6.50 9.77 8.77
C ASP A 52 6.58 10.69 7.55
N GLU A 53 7.71 11.38 7.38
CA GLU A 53 7.98 12.23 6.22
C GLU A 53 7.93 11.43 4.91
N LYS A 54 8.49 10.21 4.90
CA LYS A 54 8.47 9.32 3.73
C LYS A 54 7.05 8.94 3.33
N PHE A 55 6.19 8.54 4.27
CA PHE A 55 4.78 8.25 4.00
C PHE A 55 4.03 9.48 3.52
N HIS A 56 4.23 10.62 4.20
CA HIS A 56 3.58 11.87 3.83
C HIS A 56 3.96 12.32 2.42
N ILE A 57 5.25 12.31 2.08
CA ILE A 57 5.76 12.69 0.76
C ILE A 57 5.19 11.77 -0.31
N ALA A 58 5.28 10.44 -0.14
CA ALA A 58 4.80 9.51 -1.16
C ALA A 58 3.28 9.61 -1.35
N TYR A 59 2.52 9.71 -0.27
CA TYR A 59 1.06 9.83 -0.35
C TYR A 59 0.63 11.12 -1.06
N ASN A 60 1.26 12.25 -0.72
CA ASN A 60 0.88 13.57 -1.22
C ASN A 60 1.55 14.00 -2.53
N LEU A 61 2.59 13.27 -2.99
CA LEU A 61 3.28 13.58 -4.23
C LEU A 61 2.27 13.66 -5.40
N THR A 62 2.24 14.82 -6.04
CA THR A 62 1.44 15.06 -7.24
C THR A 62 2.12 16.11 -8.10
N TYR A 63 2.11 15.89 -9.40
CA TYR A 63 2.49 16.90 -10.40
C TYR A 63 1.24 17.57 -11.01
N ASN A 64 0.05 17.24 -10.49
CA ASN A 64 -1.25 17.61 -11.04
C ASN A 64 -1.36 17.27 -12.54
N THR A 65 -0.78 16.14 -12.94
CA THR A 65 -0.83 15.62 -14.30
C THR A 65 -1.42 14.22 -14.32
N MET A 66 -2.14 13.90 -15.38
CA MET A 66 -2.64 12.55 -15.64
C MET A 66 -2.48 12.25 -17.13
N ALA A 67 -1.52 11.41 -17.48
CA ALA A 67 -1.10 11.11 -18.85
C ALA A 67 -0.76 12.39 -19.64
N MET A 68 -1.62 12.76 -20.59
CA MET A 68 -1.46 13.96 -21.42
C MET A 68 -2.10 15.21 -20.81
N HIS A 69 -2.90 15.05 -19.75
CA HIS A 69 -3.64 16.14 -19.12
C HIS A 69 -2.81 16.80 -18.02
N LYS A 70 -2.95 18.12 -17.91
CA LYS A 70 -2.38 18.97 -16.86
C LYS A 70 -3.51 19.54 -16.00
N ASP A 71 -3.16 20.05 -14.82
CA ASP A 71 -4.07 20.67 -13.86
C ASP A 71 -5.20 19.73 -13.41
N VAL A 72 -4.87 18.45 -13.26
CA VAL A 72 -5.78 17.40 -12.79
C VAL A 72 -5.49 17.07 -11.34
N ASP A 73 -6.50 17.16 -10.47
CA ASP A 73 -6.38 16.60 -9.12
C ASP A 73 -6.41 15.06 -9.20
N THR A 74 -5.31 14.45 -8.74
CA THR A 74 -5.12 13.00 -8.73
C THR A 74 -5.34 12.38 -7.35
N SER A 75 -5.78 13.16 -6.36
CA SER A 75 -5.97 12.73 -4.97
C SER A 75 -6.82 11.46 -4.85
N MET A 76 -7.97 11.41 -5.54
CA MET A 76 -8.86 10.24 -5.54
C MET A 76 -8.17 8.99 -6.08
N LEU A 77 -7.41 9.11 -7.18
CA LEU A 77 -6.69 7.98 -7.77
C LEU A 77 -5.58 7.47 -6.84
N ARG A 78 -4.79 8.38 -6.26
CA ARG A 78 -3.72 8.04 -5.31
C ARG A 78 -4.29 7.37 -4.06
N ARG A 79 -5.37 7.91 -3.50
CA ARG A 79 -6.11 7.33 -2.37
C ARG A 79 -6.64 5.94 -2.69
N ALA A 80 -7.21 5.74 -3.89
CA ALA A 80 -7.71 4.44 -4.32
C ALA A 80 -6.59 3.38 -4.44
N ILE A 81 -5.41 3.77 -4.95
CA ILE A 81 -4.23 2.89 -4.99
C ILE A 81 -3.80 2.50 -3.58
N TRP A 82 -3.66 3.48 -2.68
CA TRP A 82 -3.25 3.25 -1.29
C TRP A 82 -4.23 2.32 -0.55
N ASN A 83 -5.53 2.64 -0.63
CA ASN A 83 -6.57 1.88 0.06
C ASN A 83 -6.76 0.49 -0.54
N TYR A 84 -6.52 0.31 -1.85
CA TYR A 84 -6.53 -1.02 -2.46
C TYR A 84 -5.42 -1.91 -1.89
N ILE A 85 -4.23 -1.36 -1.66
CA ILE A 85 -3.11 -2.09 -1.06
C ILE A 85 -3.41 -2.45 0.39
N HIS A 86 -3.83 -1.48 1.19
CA HIS A 86 -4.24 -1.72 2.58
C HIS A 86 -5.33 -2.80 2.66
N CYS A 87 -6.31 -2.77 1.74
CA CYS A 87 -7.33 -3.80 1.65
C CYS A 87 -6.76 -5.20 1.36
N MET A 88 -5.73 -5.31 0.50
CA MET A 88 -5.05 -6.60 0.27
C MET A 88 -4.39 -7.13 1.56
N PHE A 89 -3.95 -6.25 2.46
CA PHE A 89 -3.43 -6.63 3.78
C PHE A 89 -4.51 -6.67 4.88
N GLY A 90 -5.81 -6.63 4.52
CA GLY A 90 -6.92 -6.73 5.48
C GLY A 90 -7.18 -5.46 6.30
N ILE A 91 -6.55 -4.34 5.96
CA ILE A 91 -6.75 -3.03 6.59
C ILE A 91 -7.91 -2.30 5.90
N ARG A 92 -8.91 -1.85 6.67
CA ARG A 92 -10.10 -1.16 6.16
C ARG A 92 -10.33 0.21 6.80
N TYR A 93 -10.70 1.15 5.94
CA TYR A 93 -11.11 2.51 6.29
C TYR A 93 -12.65 2.57 6.25
N ASP A 94 -13.29 2.69 7.42
CA ASP A 94 -14.76 2.67 7.52
C ASP A 94 -15.45 3.83 6.77
N ASP A 95 -14.76 4.94 6.53
CA ASP A 95 -15.25 6.13 5.83
C ASP A 95 -15.01 6.11 4.31
N TYR A 96 -14.40 5.05 3.77
CA TYR A 96 -14.05 4.95 2.36
C TYR A 96 -15.00 4.05 1.56
N ASP A 97 -15.53 4.56 0.44
CA ASP A 97 -16.27 3.75 -0.53
C ASP A 97 -15.33 2.89 -1.39
N TYR A 98 -15.20 1.61 -1.04
CA TYR A 98 -14.40 0.64 -1.79
C TYR A 98 -14.94 0.36 -3.21
N GLY A 99 -16.14 0.81 -3.55
CA GLY A 99 -16.63 0.88 -4.92
C GLY A 99 -15.75 1.73 -5.83
N GLU A 100 -15.16 2.82 -5.31
CA GLU A 100 -14.28 3.74 -6.04
C GLU A 100 -13.08 3.01 -6.68
N ILE A 101 -12.53 1.98 -6.00
CA ILE A 101 -11.40 1.18 -6.52
C ILE A 101 -11.76 0.48 -7.83
N ASN A 102 -13.01 0.02 -7.98
CA ASN A 102 -13.45 -0.63 -9.22
C ASN A 102 -13.68 0.36 -10.36
N GLN A 103 -13.97 1.62 -10.03
CA GLN A 103 -14.16 2.68 -11.02
C GLN A 103 -12.82 3.24 -11.49
N LEU A 104 -11.83 3.36 -10.59
CA LEU A 104 -10.55 4.02 -10.86
C LEU A 104 -9.44 3.08 -11.32
N LEU A 105 -9.43 1.82 -10.85
CA LEU A 105 -8.34 0.87 -11.13
C LEU A 105 -8.82 -0.25 -12.06
N ASP A 106 -8.34 -0.20 -13.31
CA ASP A 106 -8.61 -1.25 -14.28
C ASP A 106 -8.00 -2.61 -13.87
N ARG A 107 -8.47 -3.69 -14.52
CA ARG A 107 -8.03 -5.06 -14.19
C ARG A 107 -6.53 -5.26 -14.38
N SER A 108 -5.95 -4.75 -15.46
CA SER A 108 -4.52 -4.92 -15.73
C SER A 108 -3.67 -4.21 -14.67
N PHE A 109 -4.15 -3.06 -14.21
CA PHE A 109 -3.49 -2.30 -13.18
C PHE A 109 -3.57 -2.99 -11.81
N LYS A 110 -4.76 -3.48 -11.43
CA LYS A 110 -4.95 -4.29 -10.21
C LYS A 110 -4.06 -5.52 -10.16
N VAL A 111 -3.90 -6.21 -11.29
CA VAL A 111 -3.00 -7.37 -11.41
C VAL A 111 -1.55 -6.94 -11.20
N TYR A 112 -1.11 -5.86 -11.85
CA TYR A 112 0.24 -5.33 -11.65
C TYR A 112 0.50 -4.95 -10.19
N ILE A 113 -0.41 -4.19 -9.55
CA ILE A 113 -0.32 -3.79 -8.14
C ILE A 113 -0.20 -5.03 -7.25
N LYS A 114 -1.12 -6.00 -7.38
CA LYS A 114 -1.11 -7.22 -6.55
C LYS A 114 0.18 -8.01 -6.73
N THR A 115 0.71 -8.11 -7.95
CA THR A 115 1.96 -8.83 -8.18
C THR A 115 3.15 -8.09 -7.58
N VAL A 116 3.31 -6.78 -7.79
CA VAL A 116 4.42 -6.00 -7.20
C VAL A 116 4.38 -6.08 -5.67
N VAL A 117 3.20 -5.94 -5.07
CA VAL A 117 3.05 -5.86 -3.62
C VAL A 117 3.14 -7.24 -2.95
N CYS A 118 2.60 -8.30 -3.55
CA CYS A 118 2.46 -9.60 -2.88
C CYS A 118 3.45 -10.67 -3.37
N THR A 119 3.91 -10.58 -4.62
CA THR A 119 4.77 -11.58 -5.29
C THR A 119 5.71 -10.89 -6.30
N PRO A 120 6.56 -9.93 -5.85
CA PRO A 120 7.37 -9.09 -6.73
C PRO A 120 8.29 -9.89 -7.66
N GLU A 121 8.69 -11.09 -7.27
CA GLU A 121 9.50 -12.02 -8.07
C GLU A 121 8.80 -12.48 -9.36
N LYS A 122 7.48 -12.30 -9.47
CA LYS A 122 6.67 -12.67 -10.65
C LYS A 122 6.37 -11.48 -11.56
N VAL A 123 6.87 -10.28 -11.27
CA VAL A 123 6.67 -9.11 -12.12
C VAL A 123 7.34 -9.34 -13.48
N THR A 124 6.62 -9.05 -14.57
CA THR A 124 7.16 -9.16 -15.93
C THR A 124 7.03 -7.84 -16.69
N LYS A 125 7.90 -7.64 -17.69
CA LYS A 125 7.81 -6.50 -18.61
C LYS A 125 6.43 -6.41 -19.29
N ARG A 126 5.84 -7.56 -19.65
CA ARG A 126 4.50 -7.62 -20.25
C ARG A 126 3.44 -7.02 -19.32
N MET A 127 3.51 -7.31 -18.02
CA MET A 127 2.60 -6.71 -17.05
C MET A 127 2.79 -5.20 -16.98
N TYR A 128 4.05 -4.73 -16.87
CA TYR A 128 4.38 -3.31 -16.87
C TYR A 128 3.88 -2.57 -18.11
N ASP A 129 4.04 -3.15 -19.30
CA ASP A 129 3.61 -2.55 -20.57
C ASP A 129 2.08 -2.58 -20.72
N SER A 130 1.38 -3.50 -20.04
CA SER A 130 -0.05 -3.74 -20.25
C SER A 130 -0.98 -2.72 -19.58
N PHE A 131 -0.63 -2.22 -18.39
CA PHE A 131 -1.43 -1.23 -17.66
C PHE A 131 -1.05 0.19 -18.09
N TRP A 132 -2.02 1.11 -18.03
CA TRP A 132 -1.81 2.55 -18.25
C TRP A 132 -0.94 2.86 -19.48
N ARG A 133 -1.31 2.30 -20.63
CA ARG A 133 -0.50 2.36 -21.87
C ARG A 133 -0.25 3.78 -22.37
N GLN A 134 -1.13 4.72 -22.05
CA GLN A 134 -1.03 6.12 -22.45
C GLN A 134 -0.31 7.01 -21.42
N PHE A 135 0.04 6.45 -20.25
CA PHE A 135 0.73 7.19 -19.20
C PHE A 135 2.24 7.14 -19.41
N LYS A 136 2.92 8.16 -18.90
CA LYS A 136 4.38 8.27 -18.95
C LYS A 136 5.02 7.24 -18.02
N HIS A 137 6.24 6.85 -18.34
CA HIS A 137 7.02 5.98 -17.44
C HIS A 137 7.26 6.62 -16.07
N SER A 138 7.41 7.94 -15.99
CA SER A 138 7.50 8.66 -14.71
C SER A 138 6.26 8.45 -13.83
N GLU A 139 5.07 8.38 -14.41
CA GLU A 139 3.83 8.11 -13.68
C GLU A 139 3.76 6.66 -13.21
N LYS A 140 4.26 5.71 -14.03
CA LYS A 140 4.38 4.30 -13.61
C LYS A 140 5.38 4.12 -12.47
N VAL A 141 6.49 4.86 -12.47
CA VAL A 141 7.44 4.89 -11.35
C VAL A 141 6.81 5.53 -10.12
N HIS A 142 6.10 6.66 -10.28
CA HIS A 142 5.38 7.31 -9.20
C HIS A 142 4.39 6.35 -8.52
N VAL A 143 3.63 5.57 -9.29
CA VAL A 143 2.79 4.53 -8.71
C VAL A 143 3.59 3.57 -7.83
N ASN A 144 4.76 3.10 -8.29
CA ASN A 144 5.58 2.18 -7.49
C ASN A 144 6.02 2.78 -6.15
N LEU A 145 6.21 4.10 -6.06
CA LEU A 145 6.46 4.77 -4.77
C LEU A 145 5.26 4.58 -3.82
N LEU A 146 4.03 4.85 -4.30
CA LEU A 146 2.81 4.58 -3.54
C LEU A 146 2.69 3.10 -3.15
N LEU A 147 3.04 2.18 -4.06
CA LEU A 147 2.92 0.75 -3.81
C LEU A 147 3.79 0.29 -2.64
N ILE A 148 5.05 0.74 -2.65
CA ILE A 148 6.04 0.34 -1.65
C ILE A 148 5.74 0.98 -0.30
N GLU A 149 5.37 2.27 -0.28
CA GLU A 149 5.06 2.96 0.97
C GLU A 149 3.79 2.45 1.64
N ALA A 150 2.71 2.24 0.88
CA ALA A 150 1.48 1.66 1.44
C ALA A 150 1.70 0.24 1.97
N ARG A 151 2.50 -0.57 1.27
CA ARG A 151 2.87 -1.91 1.74
C ARG A 151 3.64 -1.84 3.06
N MET A 152 4.68 -0.99 3.11
CA MET A 152 5.51 -0.82 4.31
C MET A 152 4.68 -0.32 5.49
N GLN A 153 3.78 0.65 5.28
CA GLN A 153 2.90 1.15 6.34
C GLN A 153 2.00 0.03 6.87
N ALA A 154 1.36 -0.76 6.00
CA ALA A 154 0.52 -1.87 6.42
C ALA A 154 1.27 -2.91 7.28
N GLU A 155 2.45 -3.34 6.81
CA GLU A 155 3.30 -4.31 7.53
C GLU A 155 3.75 -3.77 8.90
N LEU A 156 4.16 -2.50 8.96
CA LEU A 156 4.55 -1.84 10.21
C LEU A 156 3.38 -1.73 11.19
N LEU A 157 2.18 -1.36 10.74
CA LEU A 157 1.01 -1.24 11.61
C LEU A 157 0.68 -2.56 12.32
N TYR A 158 0.77 -3.69 11.62
CA TYR A 158 0.57 -5.01 12.26
C TYR A 158 1.64 -5.30 13.32
N ALA A 159 2.91 -5.04 13.02
CA ALA A 159 4.01 -5.27 13.95
C ALA A 159 3.91 -4.38 15.19
N LEU A 160 3.65 -3.08 14.99
CA LEU A 160 3.54 -2.07 16.05
C LEU A 160 2.32 -2.32 16.93
N ARG A 161 1.19 -2.73 16.35
CA ARG A 161 0.00 -3.15 17.10
C ARG A 161 0.29 -4.37 17.97
N ALA A 162 1.07 -5.33 17.48
CA ALA A 162 1.48 -6.50 18.25
C ALA A 162 2.40 -6.11 19.42
N ILE A 163 3.36 -5.20 19.19
CA ILE A 163 4.23 -4.66 20.26
C ILE A 163 3.38 -3.94 21.32
N THR A 164 2.45 -3.07 20.90
CA THR A 164 1.57 -2.35 21.82
C THR A 164 0.77 -3.31 22.71
N ARG A 165 0.21 -4.37 22.13
CA ARG A 165 -0.51 -5.43 22.86
C ARG A 165 0.36 -6.25 23.79
N TYR A 166 1.67 -6.34 23.55
CA TYR A 166 2.60 -7.00 24.45
C TYR A 166 3.01 -6.10 25.62
N MET A 167 3.08 -4.79 25.38
CA MET A 167 3.43 -3.80 26.41
C MET A 167 2.27 -3.46 27.36
N THR A 168 1.05 -3.89 27.05
CA THR A 168 -0.18 -3.65 27.81
C THR A 168 -0.74 -4.96 28.34
#